data_AF-A0A830ZAF1-F1
#
_entry.id   AF-A0A830ZAF1-F1
#
_cell.length_a   1.000
_cell.length_b   1.000
_cell.length_c   1.000
_cell.angle_alpha   90.00
_cell.angle_beta   90.00
_cell.angle_gamma   90.00
#
_symmetry.space_group_name_H-M   'P 1'
#
loop_
_entity.id
_entity.type
_entity.pdbx_description
1 polymer ?
#
loop_
_entity_poly.entity_id
_entity_poly.type
_entity_poly.pdbx_seq_one_letter_code
_entity_poly.pdbx_strand_id
1 'polypeptide(L)' 'MDSGEDDNEKILELIGSIARKLLSQKGIARKDDLINALEFLSKSTADPRVRENSIRAIQMLSDRIH' A
#
# COMPACT_ATOMS: atom_id res chain seq x y z
N MET A 1 15.82 18.53 14.73
CA MET A 1 15.37 18.30 13.34
C MET A 1 15.12 16.82 13.22
N ASP A 2 13.87 16.41 13.45
CA ASP A 2 13.45 15.02 13.47
C ASP A 2 12.78 14.73 12.13
N SER A 3 13.54 14.12 11.22
CA SER A 3 13.10 13.86 9.84
C SER A 3 12.25 12.59 9.73
N GLY A 4 12.09 11.81 10.81
CA GLY A 4 11.32 10.56 10.78
C GLY A 4 9.82 10.75 10.95
N GLU A 5 9.39 11.83 11.60
CA GLU A 5 7.97 12.08 11.89
C GLU A 5 7.19 12.50 10.64
N ASP A 6 7.80 13.38 9.81
CA ASP A 6 7.24 13.86 8.53
C ASP A 6 7.11 12.73 7.48
N ASP A 7 8.07 11.80 7.45
CA ASP A 7 8.00 10.64 6.54
C ASP A 7 6.88 9.67 6.95
N ASN A 8 6.69 9.44 8.24
CA ASN A 8 5.61 8.58 8.75
C ASN A 8 4.23 9.19 8.50
N GLU A 9 4.07 10.50 8.68
CA GLU A 9 2.82 11.21 8.41
C GLU A 9 2.41 11.05 6.92
N LYS A 10 3.34 11.29 5.99
CA LYS A 10 3.10 11.10 4.55
C LYS A 10 2.72 9.67 4.18
N ILE A 11 3.33 8.68 4.84
CA ILE A 11 3.00 7.26 4.62
C ILE A 11 1.58 6.97 5.08
N LEU A 12 1.17 7.48 6.25
CA LEU A 12 -0.17 7.29 6.78
C LEU A 12 -1.22 7.99 5.92
N GLU A 13 -0.95 9.19 5.43
CA GLU A 13 -1.83 9.89 4.49
C GLU A 13 -2.01 9.09 3.20
N LEU A 14 -0.93 8.54 2.65
CA LEU A 14 -0.95 7.71 1.45
C LEU A 14 -1.78 6.43 1.66
N ILE A 15 -1.60 5.75 2.80
CA ILE A 15 -2.40 4.57 3.17
C ILE A 15 -3.88 4.95 3.27
N GLY A 16 -4.20 6.06 3.94
CA GLY A 16 -5.57 6.55 4.09
C GLY A 16 -6.23 6.86 2.75
N SER A 17 -5.49 7.46 1.82
CA SER A 17 -5.94 7.76 0.46
C SER A 17 -6.26 6.49 -0.34
N ILE A 18 -5.36 5.50 -0.28
CA ILE A 18 -5.55 4.19 -0.91
C ILE A 18 -6.78 3.49 -0.34
N ALA A 19 -6.91 3.44 0.99
CA ALA A 19 -8.03 2.80 1.67
C ALA A 19 -9.36 3.46 1.29
N ARG A 20 -9.43 4.80 1.29
CA ARG A 20 -10.61 5.53 0.84
C ARG A 20 -10.97 5.18 -0.61
N LYS A 21 -9.99 5.14 -1.52
CA LYS A 21 -10.21 4.79 -2.93
C LYS A 21 -10.80 3.38 -3.06
N LEU A 22 -10.21 2.40 -2.39
CA LEU A 22 -10.68 1.01 -2.40
C LEU A 22 -12.09 0.89 -1.82
N LEU A 23 -12.37 1.54 -0.69
CA LEU A 23 -13.69 1.51 -0.04
C LEU A 23 -14.76 2.29 -0.81
N SER A 24 -14.36 3.26 -1.65
CA SER A 24 -15.28 4.05 -2.48
C SER A 24 -15.78 3.31 -3.72
N GLN A 25 -15.08 2.25 -4.15
CA GLN A 25 -15.55 1.41 -5.24
C GLN A 25 -16.81 0.68 -4.78
N LYS A 26 -17.96 0.92 -5.44
CA LYS A 26 -19.20 0.17 -5.21
C LYS A 26 -19.01 -1.28 -5.70
N GLY A 27 -18.40 -2.12 -4.87
CA GLY A 27 -18.09 -3.51 -5.18
C GLY A 27 -17.01 -4.08 -4.25
N ILE A 28 -16.81 -5.39 -4.31
CA ILE A 28 -15.68 -6.04 -3.64
C ILE A 28 -14.41 -5.64 -4.40
N ALA A 29 -13.45 -4.99 -3.74
CA ALA A 29 -12.14 -4.69 -4.31
C ALA A 29 -11.50 -5.99 -4.81
N ARG A 30 -11.10 -6.03 -6.09
CA ARG A 30 -10.51 -7.23 -6.67
C ARG A 30 -9.09 -7.41 -6.15
N LYS A 31 -8.59 -8.65 -6.25
CA LYS A 31 -7.17 -8.97 -5.98
C LYS A 31 -6.23 -8.01 -6.72
N ASP A 32 -6.54 -7.70 -7.98
CA ASP A 32 -5.72 -6.79 -8.79
C ASP A 32 -5.75 -5.34 -8.28
N ASP A 33 -6.88 -4.87 -7.74
CA ASP A 33 -6.97 -3.54 -7.12
C ASP A 33 -6.06 -3.43 -5.90
N LEU A 34 -6.01 -4.50 -5.09
CA LEU A 34 -5.12 -4.59 -3.93
C LEU A 34 -3.65 -4.68 -4.32
N ILE A 35 -3.30 -5.46 -5.35
CA ILE A 35 -1.93 -5.56 -5.86
C ILE A 35 -1.46 -4.20 -6.40
N ASN A 36 -2.27 -3.53 -7.22
CA ASN A 36 -1.95 -2.22 -7.76
C ASN A 36 -1.76 -1.17 -6.66
N ALA A 37 -2.58 -1.21 -5.62
CA ALA A 37 -2.45 -0.33 -4.46
C ALA A 37 -1.13 -0.55 -3.69
N LEU A 38 -0.76 -1.81 -3.45
CA LEU A 38 0.49 -2.17 -2.76
C LEU A 38 1.72 -1.82 -3.61
N GLU A 39 1.65 -2.00 -4.93
CA GLU A 39 2.72 -1.57 -5.84
C GLU A 39 2.92 -0.06 -5.75
N PHE A 40 1.83 0.70 -5.80
CA PHE A 40 1.88 2.15 -5.69
C PHE A 40 2.50 2.57 -4.35
N LEU A 41 2.04 1.98 -3.24
CA LEU A 41 2.62 2.23 -1.91
C LEU A 41 4.12 1.95 -1.86
N SER A 42 4.58 0.83 -2.44
CA SER A 42 5.99 0.44 -2.46
C SER A 42 6.89 1.43 -3.21
N LYS A 43 6.35 2.07 -4.26
CA LYS A 43 7.06 3.02 -5.14
C LYS A 43 7.02 4.45 -4.58
N SER A 44 6.01 4.78 -3.79
CA SER A 44 5.75 6.13 -3.28
C SER A 44 6.27 6.38 -1.86
N THR A 45 6.69 5.35 -1.13
CA THR A 45 7.27 5.48 0.21
C THR A 45 8.80 5.61 0.18
N ALA A 46 9.35 6.45 1.05
CA ALA A 46 10.78 6.48 1.35
C ALA A 46 11.19 5.42 2.39
N ASP A 47 10.26 4.95 3.24
CA ASP A 47 10.53 3.98 4.30
C ASP A 47 10.85 2.59 3.70
N PRO A 48 12.08 2.07 3.89
CA PRO A 48 12.48 0.75 3.42
C PRO A 48 11.60 -0.39 3.94
N ARG A 49 11.11 -0.31 5.18
CA ARG A 49 10.28 -1.35 5.81
C ARG A 49 8.90 -1.41 5.17
N VAL A 50 8.29 -0.25 4.88
CA VAL A 50 6.99 -0.17 4.20
C VAL A 50 7.11 -0.70 2.78
N ARG A 51 8.18 -0.36 2.08
CA ARG A 51 8.48 -0.88 0.74
C ARG A 51 8.62 -2.40 0.73
N GLU A 52 9.45 -2.97 1.61
CA GLU A 52 9.67 -4.42 1.70
C GLU A 52 8.40 -5.19 2.08
N ASN A 53 7.65 -4.70 3.08
CA ASN A 53 6.39 -5.32 3.50
C ASN A 53 5.33 -5.26 2.39
N SER A 54 5.29 -4.18 1.60
CA SER A 54 4.37 -4.06 0.46
C SER A 54 4.69 -5.10 -0.62
N ILE A 55 5.98 -5.30 -0.94
CA ILE A 55 6.43 -6.33 -1.90
C ILE A 55 6.06 -7.74 -1.40
N ARG A 56 6.30 -8.03 -0.12
CA ARG A 56 5.93 -9.32 0.48
C ARG A 56 4.42 -9.58 0.44
N ALA A 57 3.61 -8.55 0.69
CA ALA A 57 2.15 -8.66 0.58
C ALA A 57 1.70 -8.96 -0.86
N ILE A 58 2.33 -8.35 -1.87
CA ILE A 58 2.06 -8.64 -3.29
C ILE A 58 2.37 -10.11 -3.61
N GLN A 59 3.51 -10.64 -3.16
CA GLN A 59 3.87 -12.04 -3.35
C GLN A 59 2.82 -12.97 -2.71
N MET A 60 2.45 -12.73 -1.45
CA MET A 60 1.43 -13.52 -0.76
C MET A 60 0.06 -13.51 -1.47
N LEU A 61 -0.33 -12.37 -2.04
CA LEU A 61 -1.57 -12.26 -2.81
C LEU A 61 -1.42 -13.01 -4.14
N SER A 62 -0.30 -12.86 -4.82
CA SER A 62 -0.02 -13.47 -6.12
C SER A 62 0.04 -14.99 -6.04
N ASP A 63 0.70 -15.54 -5.01
CA ASP A 63 0.86 -16.99 -4.80
C ASP A 63 -0.45 -17.69 -4.41
N ARG A 64 -1.47 -16.93 -3.96
CA ARG A 64 -2.82 -17.46 -3.68
C ARG A 64 -3.67 -17.70 -4.94
N ILE A 65 -3.08 -18.04 -6.08
CA ILE A 65 -3.84 -18.57 -7.23
C ILE A 65 -4.09 -20.06 -6.95
N HIS A 66 -5.29 -20.39 -6.46
CA HIS A 66 -5.85 -21.73 -6.48
C HIS A 66 -6.79 -21.85 -7.69
#